data_AF-A0A2J8W7D0-F1
#
_entry.id   AF-A0A2J8W7D0-F1
#
_cell.length_a   1.000
_cell.length_b   1.000
_cell.length_c   1.000
_cell.angle_alpha   90.00
_cell.angle_beta   90.00
_cell.angle_gamma   90.00
#
_symmetry.space_group_name_H-M   'P 1'
#
loop_
_entity.id
_entity.type
_entity.pdbx_description
1 polymer ?
#
loop_
_entity_poly.entity_id
_entity_poly.type
_entity_poly.pdbx_seq_one_letter_code
_entity_poly.pdbx_strand_id
1 'polypeptide(L)'
;MNPIALGSRWLAYAENKLIRCHQSRGGACGDNIQSYTATVISAAKTLKSGLTMVGKVVTQLTGTLPSGVTEDDVAIHSNSRRSPLVPGIITVIDTETVGEGQVLVSEDSDSDGIVAHFPAHEKPVCCMAFNTSGMLLVTTDTLGHDFHVFQILTHPWSSSQCAVHHLYTLHRGETEAKVQDICF
;
A
#
# COMPACT_ATOMS: atom_id res chain seq x y z
N MET A 1 -8.85 -3.78 -19.55
CA MET A 1 -10.11 -4.05 -18.81
C MET A 1 -9.84 -3.65 -17.37
N ASN A 2 -10.74 -2.89 -16.73
CA ASN A 2 -10.54 -2.50 -15.34
C ASN A 2 -10.92 -3.71 -14.45
N PRO A 3 -10.05 -4.21 -13.56
CA PRO A 3 -10.40 -5.36 -12.73
C PRO A 3 -11.51 -5.00 -11.76
N ILE A 4 -12.44 -5.93 -11.61
CA ILE A 4 -13.59 -5.84 -10.71
C ILE A 4 -13.74 -7.15 -9.94
N ALA A 5 -14.30 -7.09 -8.74
CA ALA A 5 -14.79 -8.25 -8.01
C ALA A 5 -16.18 -7.96 -7.46
N LEU A 6 -17.12 -8.88 -7.72
CA LEU A 6 -18.46 -8.83 -7.18
C LEU A 6 -18.58 -9.84 -6.03
N GLY A 7 -18.85 -9.34 -4.83
CA GLY A 7 -19.25 -10.14 -3.68
C GLY A 7 -20.77 -10.29 -3.62
N SER A 8 -21.27 -10.78 -2.49
CA SER A 8 -22.72 -10.91 -2.25
C SER A 8 -23.45 -9.57 -2.15
N ARG A 9 -22.76 -8.52 -1.69
CA ARG A 9 -23.30 -7.17 -1.50
C ARG A 9 -22.41 -6.06 -2.07
N TRP A 10 -21.10 -6.27 -2.06
CA TRP A 10 -20.14 -5.24 -2.46
C TRP A 10 -19.56 -5.49 -3.85
N LEU A 11 -19.30 -4.39 -4.56
CA LEU A 11 -18.51 -4.38 -5.78
C LEU A 11 -17.19 -3.66 -5.50
N ALA A 12 -16.08 -4.34 -5.74
CA ALA A 12 -14.75 -3.73 -5.72
C ALA A 12 -14.29 -3.49 -7.15
N TYR A 13 -13.61 -2.38 -7.38
CA TYR A 13 -12.96 -2.09 -8.66
C TYR A 13 -11.67 -1.30 -8.43
N ALA A 14 -10.76 -1.38 -9.40
CA ALA A 14 -9.50 -0.67 -9.32
C ALA A 14 -9.61 0.78 -9.80
N GLU A 15 -8.89 1.65 -9.09
CA GLU A 15 -8.65 3.03 -9.44
C GLU A 15 -7.15 3.33 -9.49
N ASN A 16 -6.80 4.42 -10.16
CA ASN A 16 -5.42 4.91 -10.28
C ASN A 16 -5.19 6.20 -9.49
N LYS A 17 -6.23 6.75 -8.86
CA LYS A 17 -6.18 7.97 -8.08
C LYS A 17 -6.78 7.72 -6.70
N LEU A 18 -6.06 8.17 -5.68
CA LEU A 18 -6.57 8.18 -4.31
C LEU A 18 -7.36 9.49 -4.08
N ILE A 19 -8.60 9.35 -3.66
CA ILE A 19 -9.53 10.44 -3.32
C ILE A 19 -9.56 10.55 -1.80
N ARG A 20 -8.97 11.62 -1.28
CA ARG A 20 -8.60 11.73 0.14
C ARG A 20 -9.79 11.77 1.08
N CYS A 21 -10.92 12.36 0.68
CA CYS A 21 -12.12 12.41 1.51
C CYS A 21 -12.74 11.04 1.79
N HIS A 22 -12.52 10.06 0.90
CA HIS A 22 -13.03 8.69 1.02
C HIS A 22 -12.02 7.70 1.57
N GLN A 23 -10.78 8.15 1.77
CA GLN A 23 -9.67 7.28 2.13
C GLN A 23 -9.93 6.59 3.48
N SER A 24 -10.12 5.28 3.41
CA SER A 24 -10.27 4.42 4.59
C SER A 24 -8.98 4.31 5.39
N ARG A 25 -9.10 3.93 6.66
CA ARG A 25 -7.95 3.67 7.53
C ARG A 25 -7.31 2.33 7.19
N GLY A 26 -6.09 2.35 6.65
CA GLY A 26 -5.31 1.16 6.34
C GLY A 26 -5.00 1.00 4.85
N GLY A 27 -5.01 -0.24 4.37
CA GLY A 27 -4.46 -0.62 3.06
C GLY A 27 -3.01 -1.11 3.13
N ALA A 28 -2.36 -1.26 1.97
CA ALA A 28 -1.01 -1.83 1.87
C ALA A 28 0.07 -0.78 1.52
N CYS A 29 -0.28 0.41 1.03
CA CYS A 29 0.70 1.44 0.68
C CYS A 29 0.83 2.50 1.78
N GLY A 30 1.77 2.27 2.69
CA GLY A 30 2.33 3.24 3.62
C GLY A 30 3.65 2.67 4.12
N ASP A 31 4.66 3.51 4.34
CA ASP A 31 6.04 3.14 4.74
C ASP A 31 6.17 2.34 6.07
N ASN A 32 5.06 1.81 6.57
CA ASN A 32 4.92 1.10 7.83
C ASN A 32 4.22 -0.26 7.63
N ILE A 33 4.63 -1.03 6.61
CA ILE A 33 4.22 -2.43 6.45
C ILE A 33 4.82 -3.23 7.60
N GLN A 34 4.09 -3.33 8.71
CA GLN A 34 4.30 -4.35 9.72
C GLN A 34 3.12 -5.32 9.61
N SER A 35 3.31 -6.39 8.84
CA SER A 35 2.46 -7.57 8.94
C SER A 35 2.35 -7.97 10.41
N TYR A 36 1.17 -8.32 10.90
CA TYR A 36 0.90 -8.60 12.33
C TYR A 36 1.71 -9.79 12.92
N THR A 37 2.62 -10.40 12.15
CA THR A 37 3.58 -11.42 12.59
C THR A 37 5.06 -11.03 12.43
N ALA A 38 5.37 -9.80 11.98
CA ALA A 38 6.74 -9.38 11.62
C ALA A 38 7.60 -8.87 12.80
N THR A 39 7.24 -9.16 14.05
CA THR A 39 7.89 -8.59 15.25
C THR A 39 9.38 -8.97 15.40
N VAL A 40 9.91 -9.94 14.66
CA VAL A 40 11.28 -10.45 14.91
C VAL A 40 12.35 -9.92 13.93
N ILE A 41 11.99 -9.30 12.79
CA ILE A 41 13.00 -9.03 11.73
C ILE A 41 13.39 -7.54 11.59
N SER A 42 12.66 -6.59 12.18
CA SER A 42 12.87 -5.16 11.87
C SER A 42 13.91 -4.40 12.72
N ALA A 43 14.49 -4.97 13.78
CA ALA A 43 15.42 -4.24 14.66
C ALA A 43 16.82 -3.99 14.02
N ALA A 44 17.20 -4.75 12.99
CA ALA A 44 18.54 -4.67 12.42
C ALA A 44 18.79 -3.49 11.47
N LYS A 45 17.74 -2.78 11.01
CA LYS A 45 17.90 -1.62 10.10
C LYS A 45 18.18 -0.29 10.82
N THR A 46 17.99 -0.21 12.14
CA THR A 46 18.07 1.07 12.88
C THR A 46 19.45 1.36 13.49
N LEU A 47 20.40 0.42 13.48
CA LEU A 47 21.72 0.63 14.13
C LEU A 47 22.77 1.35 13.26
N LYS A 48 22.55 1.54 11.95
CA LYS A 48 23.57 2.19 11.08
C LYS A 48 23.51 3.71 11.07
N SER A 49 22.39 4.33 11.46
CA SER A 49 22.27 5.80 11.52
C SER A 49 22.64 6.42 12.87
N GLY A 50 22.89 5.61 13.90
CA GLY A 50 23.08 6.07 15.29
C GLY A 50 24.51 6.40 15.71
N LEU A 51 25.54 6.16 14.88
CA LEU A 51 26.95 6.31 15.31
C LEU A 51 27.58 7.69 15.02
N THR A 52 26.90 8.58 14.31
CA THR A 52 27.46 9.88 13.90
C THR A 52 27.18 11.04 14.87
N MET A 53 26.39 10.85 15.93
CA MET A 53 25.90 11.95 16.78
C MET A 53 26.37 11.90 18.26
N VAL A 54 27.54 11.30 18.56
CA VAL A 54 28.12 11.31 19.93
C VAL A 54 29.61 11.67 19.92
N GLY A 55 30.03 12.61 19.05
CA GLY A 55 31.45 12.94 18.88
C GLY A 55 31.86 14.41 19.06
N LYS A 56 30.92 15.35 19.25
CA LYS A 56 31.22 16.79 19.22
C LYS A 56 30.96 17.49 20.54
N VAL A 57 31.67 17.12 21.61
CA VAL A 57 31.85 18.01 22.78
C VAL A 57 33.26 17.82 23.37
N VAL A 58 34.10 18.84 23.14
CA VAL A 58 35.22 19.31 23.98
C VAL A 58 36.44 18.39 24.15
N THR A 59 37.51 18.70 23.40
CA THR A 59 38.81 19.11 23.99
C THR A 59 39.74 19.61 22.87
N GLN A 60 40.03 20.91 22.86
CA GLN A 60 41.27 21.40 22.28
C GLN A 60 42.38 21.04 23.28
N LEU A 61 43.49 20.47 22.78
CA LEU A 61 44.89 20.75 23.14
C LEU A 61 45.81 19.68 22.52
N THR A 62 46.66 20.14 21.58
CA THR A 62 48.00 19.64 21.22
C THR A 62 48.20 18.20 20.71
N GLY A 63 48.55 18.07 19.42
CA GLY A 63 49.67 17.23 18.98
C GLY A 63 49.40 15.90 18.25
N THR A 64 49.76 15.89 16.95
CA THR A 64 50.07 14.74 16.05
C THR A 64 48.93 14.02 15.30
N LEU A 65 49.16 13.88 13.98
CA LEU A 65 48.35 13.43 12.83
C LEU A 65 47.79 11.98 12.93
N PRO A 66 46.95 11.46 11.99
CA PRO A 66 46.48 12.02 10.71
C PRO A 66 44.95 11.90 10.45
N SER A 67 44.51 12.46 9.31
CA SER A 67 43.35 12.08 8.47
C SER A 67 42.40 13.26 8.19
N GLY A 68 42.28 13.62 6.92
CA GLY A 68 41.35 14.63 6.42
C GLY A 68 41.07 14.40 4.94
N VAL A 69 39.84 14.01 4.67
CA VAL A 69 39.20 13.61 3.41
C VAL A 69 39.09 14.73 2.36
N THR A 70 39.12 14.33 1.08
CA THR A 70 38.23 14.80 -0.01
C THR A 70 37.99 13.56 -0.87
N GLU A 71 36.81 12.94 -0.82
CA GLU A 71 35.62 13.24 -1.64
C GLU A 71 35.98 13.31 -3.13
N ASP A 72 35.83 12.19 -3.84
CA ASP A 72 34.77 12.03 -4.85
C ASP A 72 34.79 10.63 -5.50
N ASP A 73 33.61 10.24 -5.99
CA ASP A 73 33.31 9.14 -6.91
C ASP A 73 33.49 7.69 -6.43
N VAL A 74 32.38 7.10 -5.93
CA VAL A 74 31.91 5.79 -6.42
C VAL A 74 30.37 5.72 -6.39
N ALA A 75 29.77 6.00 -7.54
CA ALA A 75 28.54 5.40 -8.09
C ALA A 75 27.45 4.90 -7.11
N ILE A 76 26.47 5.76 -6.82
CA ILE A 76 25.10 5.29 -6.54
C ILE A 76 24.45 4.96 -7.88
N HIS A 77 24.72 3.75 -8.38
CA HIS A 77 23.91 3.15 -9.44
C HIS A 77 22.87 2.22 -8.82
N SER A 78 21.68 2.76 -8.59
CA SER A 78 20.45 2.08 -8.99
C SER A 78 19.46 3.10 -9.54
N ASN A 79 19.33 3.07 -10.86
CA ASN A 79 18.21 3.53 -11.67
C ASN A 79 16.86 3.36 -10.94
N SER A 80 15.91 4.28 -11.02
CA SER A 80 15.39 4.79 -12.28
C SER A 80 14.74 6.15 -12.05
N ARG A 81 14.73 6.99 -13.08
CA ARG A 81 13.82 8.14 -13.20
C ARG A 81 12.41 7.58 -12.98
N ARG A 82 11.88 7.68 -11.75
CA ARG A 82 10.54 7.17 -11.44
C ARG A 82 9.57 8.06 -12.18
N SER A 83 9.16 7.62 -13.37
CA SER A 83 7.81 7.89 -13.85
C SER A 83 6.86 7.75 -12.66
N PRO A 84 5.87 8.63 -12.47
CA PRO A 84 4.94 8.49 -11.35
C PRO A 84 4.40 7.06 -11.35
N LEU A 85 4.79 6.26 -10.35
CA LEU A 85 4.28 4.90 -10.21
C LEU A 85 2.79 5.06 -9.98
N VAL A 86 1.98 4.55 -10.91
CA VAL A 86 0.53 4.61 -10.80
C VAL A 86 0.14 3.58 -9.73
N PRO A 87 -0.36 4.01 -8.56
CA PRO A 87 -0.70 3.07 -7.51
C PRO A 87 -1.95 2.28 -7.88
N GLY A 88 -2.04 1.07 -7.36
CA GLY A 88 -3.25 0.27 -7.39
C GLY A 88 -4.14 0.67 -6.22
N ILE A 89 -5.15 1.49 -6.49
CA ILE A 89 -6.17 1.88 -5.53
C ILE A 89 -7.38 0.96 -5.70
N ILE A 90 -8.05 0.64 -4.60
CA ILE A 90 -9.30 -0.12 -4.61
C ILE A 90 -10.40 0.77 -4.06
N THR A 91 -11.50 0.86 -4.81
CA THR A 91 -12.77 1.38 -4.32
C THR A 91 -13.75 0.23 -4.17
N VAL A 92 -14.44 0.19 -3.05
CA VAL A 92 -15.51 -0.76 -2.75
C VAL A 92 -16.80 0.01 -2.56
N ILE A 93 -17.83 -0.38 -3.28
CA ILE A 93 -19.17 0.20 -3.17
C ILE A 93 -20.17 -0.83 -2.70
N ASP A 94 -21.21 -0.36 -2.02
CA ASP A 94 -22.32 -1.16 -1.57
C ASP A 94 -23.45 -1.13 -2.60
N THR A 95 -23.67 -2.26 -3.25
CA THR A 95 -24.65 -2.34 -4.35
C THR A 95 -26.09 -2.16 -3.86
N GLU A 96 -26.37 -2.43 -2.58
CA GLU A 96 -27.72 -2.26 -2.01
C GLU A 96 -28.05 -0.78 -1.74
N THR A 97 -27.06 0.04 -1.37
CA THR A 97 -27.26 1.47 -1.11
C THR A 97 -27.26 2.30 -2.39
N VAL A 98 -26.51 1.86 -3.41
CA VAL A 98 -26.42 2.52 -4.72
C VAL A 98 -27.68 2.30 -5.58
N GLY A 99 -28.36 1.16 -5.44
CA GLY A 99 -29.56 0.82 -6.22
C GLY A 99 -29.29 0.81 -7.73
N GLU A 100 -30.17 1.43 -8.53
CA GLU A 100 -30.01 1.58 -9.99
C GLU A 100 -29.16 2.81 -10.39
N GLY A 101 -28.59 3.53 -9.41
CA GLY A 101 -27.83 4.75 -9.62
C GLY A 101 -26.37 4.52 -10.06
N GLN A 102 -25.69 5.61 -10.38
CA GLN A 102 -24.24 5.63 -10.59
C GLN A 102 -23.55 6.21 -9.35
N VAL A 103 -22.45 5.59 -8.92
CA VAL A 103 -21.57 6.18 -7.90
C VAL A 103 -20.57 7.09 -8.57
N LEU A 104 -20.63 8.39 -8.26
CA LEU A 104 -19.59 9.35 -8.61
C LEU A 104 -18.61 9.45 -7.47
N VAL A 105 -17.39 8.98 -7.68
CA VAL A 105 -16.30 9.13 -6.71
C VAL A 105 -15.54 10.40 -7.05
N SER A 106 -15.80 11.47 -6.31
CA SER A 106 -15.09 12.76 -6.44
C SER A 106 -14.82 13.39 -5.08
N GLU A 107 -13.92 14.37 -5.04
CA GLU A 107 -13.59 15.09 -3.80
C GLU A 107 -14.77 15.88 -3.22
N ASP A 108 -15.68 16.36 -4.09
CA ASP A 108 -16.83 17.19 -3.73
C ASP A 108 -18.11 16.37 -3.42
N SER A 109 -18.02 15.04 -3.45
CA SER A 109 -19.17 14.15 -3.20
C SER A 109 -19.14 13.61 -1.77
N ASP A 110 -20.28 13.59 -1.09
CA ASP A 110 -20.46 12.89 0.19
C ASP A 110 -20.40 11.34 0.01
N SER A 111 -20.36 10.89 -1.24
CA SER A 111 -20.17 9.50 -1.67
C SER A 111 -21.12 8.48 -1.04
N ASP A 112 -22.41 8.71 -1.23
CA ASP A 112 -23.40 7.72 -0.86
C ASP A 112 -23.08 6.38 -1.56
N GLY A 113 -23.01 5.31 -0.76
CA GLY A 113 -22.67 3.97 -1.22
C GLY A 113 -21.19 3.60 -1.33
N ILE A 114 -20.21 4.46 -1.02
CA ILE A 114 -18.82 4.01 -0.88
C ILE A 114 -18.61 3.34 0.48
N VAL A 115 -18.12 2.10 0.44
CA VAL A 115 -17.78 1.29 1.63
C VAL A 115 -16.35 1.55 2.06
N ALA A 116 -15.42 1.48 1.11
CA ALA A 116 -14.00 1.63 1.36
C ALA A 116 -13.27 2.20 0.14
N HIS A 117 -12.23 2.98 0.37
CA HIS A 117 -11.34 3.47 -0.68
C HIS A 117 -9.92 3.52 -0.14
N PHE A 118 -9.01 2.69 -0.66
CA PHE A 118 -7.70 2.48 -0.04
C PHE A 118 -6.62 2.07 -1.05
N PRO A 119 -5.34 2.38 -0.76
CA PRO A 119 -4.25 1.92 -1.60
C PRO A 119 -3.95 0.44 -1.33
N ALA A 120 -4.03 -0.39 -2.36
CA ALA A 120 -3.79 -1.83 -2.27
C ALA A 120 -2.42 -2.24 -2.81
N HIS A 121 -1.83 -1.51 -3.76
CA HIS A 121 -0.55 -1.84 -4.38
C HIS A 121 0.20 -0.58 -4.79
N GLU A 122 1.55 -0.63 -4.84
CA GLU A 122 2.37 0.45 -5.42
C GLU A 122 2.27 0.52 -6.95
N LYS A 123 1.80 -0.56 -7.57
CA LYS A 123 1.55 -0.71 -9.00
C LYS A 123 0.06 -0.95 -9.25
N PRO A 124 -0.45 -0.78 -10.49
CA PRO A 124 -1.85 -1.00 -10.79
C PRO A 124 -2.28 -2.44 -10.45
N VAL A 125 -3.55 -2.61 -10.08
CA VAL A 125 -4.14 -3.92 -9.82
C VAL A 125 -4.53 -4.56 -11.15
N CYS A 126 -4.35 -5.88 -11.29
CA CYS A 126 -4.81 -6.60 -12.49
C CYS A 126 -5.91 -7.63 -12.22
N CYS A 127 -6.05 -8.11 -10.98
CA CYS A 127 -7.09 -9.06 -10.62
C CYS A 127 -7.45 -8.92 -9.13
N MET A 128 -8.68 -9.27 -8.78
CA MET A 128 -9.18 -9.27 -7.42
C MET A 128 -10.37 -10.22 -7.28
N ALA A 129 -10.62 -10.71 -6.06
CA ALA A 129 -11.78 -11.54 -5.75
C ALA A 129 -12.21 -11.34 -4.30
N PHE A 130 -13.51 -11.45 -4.03
CA PHE A 130 -14.03 -11.53 -2.66
C PHE A 130 -14.12 -12.98 -2.20
N ASN A 131 -13.96 -13.21 -0.89
CA ASN A 131 -14.34 -14.49 -0.31
C ASN A 131 -15.86 -14.64 -0.25
N THR A 132 -16.34 -15.85 0.05
CA THR A 132 -17.79 -16.14 0.12
C THR A 132 -18.54 -15.26 1.12
N SER A 133 -17.90 -14.81 2.20
CA SER A 133 -18.52 -13.92 3.19
C SER A 133 -18.56 -12.45 2.75
N GLY A 134 -17.86 -12.07 1.67
CA GLY A 134 -17.74 -10.70 1.19
C GLY A 134 -16.85 -9.78 2.06
N MET A 135 -16.21 -10.31 3.11
CA MET A 135 -15.43 -9.50 4.06
C MET A 135 -13.94 -9.48 3.74
N LEU A 136 -13.45 -10.49 3.02
CA LEU A 136 -12.06 -10.57 2.59
C LEU A 136 -11.95 -10.29 1.09
N LEU A 137 -11.00 -9.44 0.73
CA LEU A 137 -10.67 -9.12 -0.65
C LEU A 137 -9.21 -9.49 -0.91
N VAL A 138 -8.98 -10.35 -1.89
CA VAL A 138 -7.63 -10.60 -2.42
C VAL A 138 -7.42 -9.75 -3.66
N THR A 139 -6.23 -9.16 -3.81
CA THR A 139 -5.85 -8.37 -5.00
C THR A 139 -4.43 -8.70 -5.42
N THR A 140 -4.09 -8.47 -6.69
CA THR A 140 -2.73 -8.66 -7.19
C THR A 140 -2.31 -7.56 -8.16
N ASP A 141 -1.04 -7.20 -8.14
CA ASP A 141 -0.48 -6.18 -9.03
C ASP A 141 -0.38 -6.67 -10.48
N THR A 142 -0.16 -5.75 -11.42
CA THR A 142 -0.01 -6.07 -12.85
C THR A 142 1.18 -6.96 -13.18
N LEU A 143 2.16 -7.07 -12.29
CA LEU A 143 3.33 -7.93 -12.51
C LEU A 143 3.09 -9.36 -11.99
N GLY A 144 2.06 -9.59 -11.17
CA GLY A 144 1.77 -10.88 -10.54
C GLY A 144 2.85 -11.29 -9.54
N HIS A 145 3.51 -10.32 -8.91
CA HIS A 145 4.54 -10.57 -7.89
C HIS A 145 3.91 -10.73 -6.51
N ASP A 146 3.00 -9.83 -6.19
CA ASP A 146 2.38 -9.71 -4.88
C ASP A 146 0.88 -9.96 -4.95
N PHE A 147 0.39 -10.74 -4.00
CA PHE A 147 -1.03 -10.88 -3.71
C PHE A 147 -1.27 -10.37 -2.30
N HIS A 148 -2.18 -9.43 -2.15
CA HIS A 148 -2.55 -8.86 -0.86
C HIS A 148 -3.93 -9.34 -0.45
N VAL A 149 -4.05 -9.80 0.79
CA VAL A 149 -5.33 -10.20 1.40
C VAL A 149 -5.74 -9.14 2.40
N PHE A 150 -6.90 -8.52 2.18
CA PHE A 150 -7.45 -7.49 3.03
C PHE A 150 -8.71 -7.96 3.74
N GLN A 151 -8.91 -7.51 4.98
CA GLN A 151 -10.19 -7.56 5.66
C GLN A 151 -10.79 -6.15 5.72
N ILE A 152 -12.03 -6.03 5.28
CA ILE A 152 -12.77 -4.76 5.25
C ILE A 152 -13.75 -4.73 6.43
N LEU A 153 -13.57 -3.76 7.32
CA LEU A 153 -14.42 -3.52 8.48
C LEU A 153 -15.12 -2.18 8.31
N THR A 154 -16.37 -2.24 7.88
CA THR A 154 -17.18 -1.07 7.52
C THR A 154 -17.52 -0.20 8.72
N HIS A 155 -17.62 1.10 8.48
CA HIS A 155 -18.16 2.04 9.45
C HIS A 155 -19.53 2.55 8.96
N PRO A 156 -20.57 2.60 9.82
CA PRO A 156 -21.95 2.89 9.39
C PRO A 156 -22.18 4.25 8.73
N TRP A 157 -21.28 5.21 8.97
CA TRP A 157 -21.48 6.61 8.57
C TRP A 157 -20.50 7.13 7.52
N SER A 158 -19.36 6.46 7.29
CA SER A 158 -18.36 7.00 6.35
C SER A 158 -17.29 5.97 5.95
N SER A 159 -16.98 5.94 4.65
CA SER A 159 -15.86 5.20 4.04
C SER A 159 -14.50 5.57 4.64
N SER A 160 -14.29 6.84 5.01
CA SER A 160 -13.04 7.33 5.61
C SER A 160 -12.76 6.73 7.01
N GLN A 161 -13.81 6.29 7.69
CA GLN A 161 -13.73 5.67 9.02
C GLN A 161 -13.72 4.14 8.95
N CYS A 162 -13.97 3.55 7.78
CA CYS A 162 -13.78 2.13 7.53
C CYS A 162 -12.33 1.73 7.84
N ALA A 163 -12.13 0.57 8.46
CA ALA A 163 -10.81 0.00 8.67
C ALA A 163 -10.54 -1.10 7.63
N VAL A 164 -9.42 -0.99 6.94
CA VAL A 164 -8.97 -1.97 5.94
C VAL A 164 -7.67 -2.58 6.42
N HIS A 165 -7.77 -3.77 6.99
CA HIS A 165 -6.62 -4.48 7.54
C HIS A 165 -5.93 -5.28 6.44
N HIS A 166 -4.66 -4.99 6.18
CA HIS A 166 -3.81 -5.83 5.35
C HIS A 166 -3.34 -7.05 6.15
N LEU A 167 -3.89 -8.22 5.84
CA LEU A 167 -3.63 -9.44 6.60
C LEU A 167 -2.38 -10.16 6.12
N TYR A 168 -2.24 -10.33 4.80
CA TYR A 168 -1.15 -11.11 4.20
C TYR A 168 -0.67 -10.51 2.89
N THR A 169 0.66 -10.56 2.71
CA THR A 169 1.31 -10.49 1.41
C THR A 169 1.79 -11.88 1.03
N LEU A 170 1.28 -12.43 -0.07
CA LEU A 170 1.78 -13.65 -0.67
C LEU A 170 2.70 -13.27 -1.83
N HIS A 171 4.00 -13.53 -1.64
CA HIS A 171 5.02 -13.21 -2.62
C HIS A 171 5.22 -14.42 -3.54
N ARG A 172 4.81 -14.31 -4.81
CA ARG A 172 5.02 -15.38 -5.81
C ARG A 172 6.50 -15.48 -6.20
N GLY A 173 7.20 -14.34 -6.26
CA GLY A 173 8.59 -14.21 -6.68
C GLY A 173 8.80 -13.04 -7.65
N GLU A 174 10.04 -12.88 -8.11
CA GLU A 174 10.49 -11.69 -8.88
C GLU A 174 10.24 -11.76 -10.39
N THR A 175 9.87 -12.92 -10.91
CA THR A 175 9.62 -13.10 -12.35
C THR A 175 8.19 -12.72 -12.68
N GLU A 176 7.99 -11.80 -13.62
CA GLU A 176 6.64 -11.37 -14.01
C GLU A 176 5.76 -12.55 -14.46
N ALA A 177 4.49 -12.53 -14.06
CA ALA A 177 3.51 -13.49 -14.52
C ALA A 177 2.14 -12.84 -14.67
N LYS A 178 1.42 -13.26 -15.71
CA LYS A 178 0.04 -12.86 -15.91
C LYS A 178 -0.88 -13.72 -15.05
N VAL A 179 -1.59 -13.10 -14.11
CA VAL A 179 -2.65 -13.76 -13.35
C VAL A 179 -3.88 -13.89 -14.25
N GLN A 180 -4.38 -15.12 -14.38
CA GLN A 180 -5.57 -15.40 -15.19
C GLN A 180 -6.86 -15.26 -14.38
N ASP A 181 -6.85 -15.76 -13.14
CA ASP A 181 -8.00 -15.78 -12.25
C ASP A 181 -7.56 -15.88 -10.78
N ILE A 182 -8.44 -15.46 -9.87
CA ILE A 182 -8.28 -15.64 -8.42
C ILE A 182 -9.62 -16.09 -7.84
N CYS A 183 -9.59 -17.14 -7.03
CA CYS A 183 -10.76 -17.70 -6.34
C CYS A 183 -10.42 -18.06 -4.89
N PHE A 184 -11.42 -18.08 -4.02
CA PHE A 184 -11.31 -18.44 -2.59
C PHE A 184 -11.75 -19.88 -2.31
#